data_AF-A0A7C8ZFW8-F1
#
_entry.id   AF-A0A7C8ZFW8-F1
#
_cell.length_a   1.000
_cell.length_b   1.000
_cell.length_c   1.000
_cell.angle_alpha   90.00
_cell.angle_beta   90.00
_cell.angle_gamma   90.00
#
_symmetry.space_group_name_H-M   'P 1'
#
loop_
_entity.id
_entity.type
_entity.pdbx_description
1 polymer ?
#
loop_
_entity_poly.entity_id
_entity_poly.type
_entity_poly.pdbx_seq_one_letter_code
_entity_poly.pdbx_strand_id
1 'polypeptide(L)'
;QVCQAAPTSSFIARLQWFYDNLDLNDFEALLGMLWAIWTARNLEIFGNSRPHSDILVAGFIQLIKDYKVYTRGVYRHKASNHVISLEQWTPPPSGWLKINTDAALPHNGCARSGWLARDS
;
A
#
# COMPACT_ATOMS: atom_id res chain seq x y z
N GLN A 1 24.17 -12.26 -13.89
CA GLN A 1 24.53 -13.66 -13.55
C GLN A 1 24.14 -14.09 -12.12
N VAL A 2 23.60 -13.20 -11.27
CA VAL A 2 23.24 -13.52 -9.87
C VAL A 2 22.15 -14.60 -9.76
N CYS A 3 21.10 -14.58 -10.59
CA CYS A 3 19.96 -15.50 -10.47
C CYS A 3 20.28 -16.99 -10.76
N GLN A 4 21.42 -17.31 -11.35
CA GLN A 4 21.81 -18.68 -11.69
C GLN A 4 22.32 -19.47 -10.47
N ALA A 5 22.78 -18.78 -9.42
CA ALA A 5 23.23 -19.41 -8.18
C ALA A 5 22.07 -19.70 -7.20
N ALA A 6 20.86 -19.22 -7.49
CA ALA A 6 19.71 -19.41 -6.61
C ALA A 6 19.26 -20.88 -6.59
N PRO A 7 19.04 -21.48 -5.40
CA PRO A 7 18.63 -22.87 -5.29
C PRO A 7 17.27 -23.12 -5.93
N THR A 8 17.11 -24.27 -6.58
CA THR A 8 15.87 -24.71 -7.23
C THR A 8 15.16 -25.83 -6.47
N SER A 9 15.73 -26.28 -5.34
CA SER A 9 15.22 -27.38 -4.53
C SER A 9 13.84 -27.11 -3.92
N SER A 10 13.56 -25.87 -3.55
CA SER A 10 12.24 -25.43 -3.11
C SER A 10 12.06 -23.93 -3.32
N PHE A 11 10.80 -23.50 -3.39
CA PHE A 11 10.45 -22.07 -3.45
C PHE A 11 10.98 -21.31 -2.24
N ILE A 12 10.83 -21.87 -1.03
CA ILE A 12 11.26 -21.22 0.23
C ILE A 12 12.78 -21.03 0.23
N ALA A 13 13.54 -22.08 -0.10
CA ALA A 13 15.00 -21.98 -0.18
C ALA A 13 15.43 -20.92 -1.19
N ARG A 14 14.71 -20.82 -2.32
CA ARG A 14 14.99 -19.81 -3.35
C ARG A 14 14.68 -18.40 -2.87
N LEU A 15 13.56 -18.20 -2.18
CA LEU A 15 13.17 -16.90 -1.66
C LEU A 15 14.11 -16.43 -0.54
N GLN A 16 14.51 -17.34 0.36
CA GLN A 16 15.53 -17.06 1.38
C GLN A 16 16.86 -16.66 0.75
N TRP A 17 17.30 -17.39 -0.28
CA TRP A 17 18.51 -17.02 -1.00
C TRP A 17 18.42 -15.61 -1.60
N PHE A 18 17.28 -15.23 -2.20
CA PHE A 18 17.10 -13.86 -2.69
C PHE A 18 17.11 -12.83 -1.57
N TYR A 19 16.54 -13.13 -0.40
CA TYR A 19 16.59 -12.24 0.76
C TYR A 19 18.03 -12.00 1.23
N ASP A 20 18.86 -13.04 1.23
CA ASP A 20 20.25 -12.95 1.67
C ASP A 20 21.19 -12.30 0.64
N ASN A 21 20.82 -12.31 -0.65
CA ASN A 21 21.70 -11.91 -1.76
C ASN A 21 21.25 -10.66 -2.53
N LEU A 22 20.06 -10.11 -2.25
CA LEU A 22 19.58 -8.85 -2.82
C LEU A 22 19.62 -7.75 -1.77
N ASP A 23 19.80 -6.51 -2.22
CA ASP A 23 19.55 -5.37 -1.33
C ASP A 23 18.04 -5.23 -1.05
N LEU A 24 17.71 -4.43 -0.05
CA LEU A 24 16.33 -4.25 0.38
C LEU A 24 15.42 -3.71 -0.75
N ASN A 25 15.92 -2.81 -1.60
CA ASN A 25 15.10 -2.25 -2.68
C ASN A 25 14.82 -3.30 -3.77
N ASP A 26 15.83 -4.06 -4.14
CA ASP A 26 15.71 -5.13 -5.14
C ASP A 26 14.84 -6.28 -4.62
N PHE A 27 14.97 -6.62 -3.34
CA PHE A 27 14.13 -7.63 -2.69
C PHE A 27 12.67 -7.19 -2.61
N GLU A 28 12.39 -5.94 -2.23
CA GLU A 28 11.02 -5.41 -2.23
C GLU A 28 10.43 -5.34 -3.65
N ALA A 29 11.22 -4.98 -4.66
CA ALA A 29 10.79 -5.03 -6.06
C ALA A 29 10.46 -6.47 -6.50
N LEU A 30 11.26 -7.46 -6.10
CA LEU A 30 10.98 -8.87 -6.32
C LEU A 30 9.65 -9.30 -5.69
N LEU A 31 9.40 -8.93 -4.43
CA LEU A 31 8.13 -9.21 -3.76
C LEU A 31 6.95 -8.54 -4.46
N GLY A 32 7.12 -7.30 -4.92
CA GLY A 32 6.12 -6.58 -5.71
C GLY A 32 5.79 -7.29 -7.03
N MET A 33 6.81 -7.83 -7.72
CA MET A 33 6.62 -8.63 -8.94
C MET A 33 5.90 -9.95 -8.66
N LEU A 34 6.27 -10.67 -7.60
CA LEU A 34 5.59 -11.91 -7.20
C LEU A 34 4.11 -11.66 -6.88
N TRP A 35 3.83 -10.55 -6.19
CA TRP A 35 2.47 -10.12 -5.90
C TRP A 35 1.69 -9.76 -7.17
N ALA A 36 2.33 -9.07 -8.13
CA ALA A 36 1.72 -8.75 -9.42
C ALA A 36 1.32 -10.01 -10.20
N ILE A 37 2.20 -11.03 -10.24
CA ILE A 37 1.94 -12.31 -10.90
C ILE A 37 0.76 -13.02 -10.24
N TRP A 38 0.74 -13.10 -8.91
CA TRP A 38 -0.37 -13.70 -8.16
C TRP A 38 -1.69 -12.95 -8.42
N THR A 39 -1.65 -11.61 -8.44
CA THR A 39 -2.81 -10.75 -8.71
C THR A 39 -3.36 -10.98 -10.11
N ALA A 40 -2.48 -11.00 -11.13
CA ALA A 40 -2.85 -11.26 -12.51
C ALA A 40 -3.57 -12.61 -12.65
N ARG A 41 -2.99 -13.67 -12.06
CA ARG A 41 -3.59 -15.01 -12.05
C ARG A 41 -4.96 -15.02 -11.38
N ASN A 42 -5.12 -14.34 -10.25
CA ASN A 42 -6.40 -14.31 -9.53
C ASN A 42 -7.49 -13.55 -10.29
N LEU A 43 -7.13 -12.44 -10.94
CA LEU A 43 -8.07 -11.69 -11.78
C LEU A 43 -8.53 -12.52 -12.98
N GLU A 44 -7.66 -13.36 -13.53
CA GLU A 44 -8.01 -14.25 -14.62
C GLU A 44 -8.95 -15.38 -14.16
N ILE A 45 -8.63 -16.04 -13.04
CA ILE A 45 -9.40 -17.20 -12.54
C ILE A 45 -10.74 -16.77 -11.94
N PHE A 46 -10.75 -15.69 -11.16
CA PHE A 46 -11.90 -15.31 -10.33
C PHE A 46 -12.58 -14.01 -10.76
N GLY A 47 -11.89 -13.16 -11.52
CA GLY A 47 -12.38 -11.84 -11.92
C GLY A 47 -12.88 -11.75 -13.36
N ASN A 48 -12.78 -12.82 -14.16
CA ASN A 48 -13.04 -12.81 -15.61
C ASN A 48 -12.31 -11.66 -16.33
N SER A 49 -11.12 -11.28 -15.84
CA SER A 49 -10.33 -10.17 -16.36
C SER A 49 -8.91 -10.63 -16.62
N ARG A 50 -8.34 -10.26 -17.79
CA ARG A 50 -6.96 -10.57 -18.16
C ARG A 50 -6.15 -9.27 -18.21
N PRO A 51 -5.69 -8.78 -17.06
CA PRO A 51 -4.88 -7.57 -17.01
C PRO A 51 -3.53 -7.81 -17.69
N HIS A 52 -2.99 -6.78 -18.33
CA HIS A 52 -1.65 -6.84 -18.90
C HIS A 52 -0.62 -6.97 -17.77
N SER A 53 0.14 -8.07 -17.75
CA SER A 53 1.12 -8.37 -16.69
C SER A 53 2.10 -7.22 -16.46
N ASP A 54 2.56 -6.60 -17.54
CA ASP A 54 3.56 -5.53 -17.48
C ASP A 54 3.01 -4.27 -16.80
N ILE A 55 1.71 -3.99 -16.99
CA ILE A 55 1.04 -2.85 -16.36
C ILE A 55 0.89 -3.10 -14.86
N LEU A 56 0.52 -4.33 -14.46
CA LEU A 56 0.43 -4.68 -13.04
C LEU A 56 1.80 -4.61 -12.36
N VAL A 57 2.84 -5.16 -12.97
CA VAL A 57 4.21 -5.11 -12.43
C VAL A 57 4.67 -3.66 -12.29
N ALA A 58 4.51 -2.84 -13.32
CA ALA A 58 4.86 -1.42 -13.25
C ALA A 58 4.07 -0.69 -12.15
N GLY A 59 2.77 -0.98 -12.03
CA GLY A 59 1.91 -0.41 -11.00
C GLY A 59 2.35 -0.76 -9.57
N PHE A 60 2.67 -2.03 -9.29
CA PHE A 60 3.14 -2.44 -7.97
C PHE A 60 4.53 -1.91 -7.63
N ILE A 61 5.45 -1.86 -8.61
CA ILE A 61 6.76 -1.24 -8.42
C ILE A 61 6.60 0.26 -8.12
N GLN A 62 5.70 0.95 -8.83
CA GLN A 62 5.42 2.36 -8.58
C GLN A 62 4.79 2.56 -7.20
N LEU A 63 3.85 1.72 -6.80
CA LEU A 63 3.22 1.76 -5.48
C LEU A 63 4.26 1.65 -4.34
N ILE A 64 5.23 0.74 -4.46
CA ILE A 64 6.32 0.60 -3.48
C ILE A 64 7.16 1.88 -3.41
N LYS A 65 7.47 2.49 -4.56
CA LYS A 65 8.22 3.76 -4.62
C LYS A 65 7.43 4.90 -3.97
N ASP A 66 6.16 5.05 -4.31
CA ASP A 66 5.29 6.09 -3.80
C ASP A 66 5.11 5.95 -2.29
N TYR A 67 4.93 4.72 -1.80
CA TYR A 67 4.86 4.43 -0.37
C TYR A 67 6.13 4.88 0.36
N LYS A 68 7.32 4.59 -0.18
CA LYS A 68 8.59 5.02 0.41
C LYS A 68 8.75 6.55 0.43
N VAL A 69 8.32 7.23 -0.64
CA VAL A 69 8.35 8.70 -0.70
C VAL A 69 7.40 9.30 0.33
N TYR A 70 6.16 8.82 0.37
CA TYR A 70 5.14 9.29 1.29
C TYR A 70 5.55 9.08 2.76
N THR A 71 5.97 7.87 3.11
CA THR A 71 6.41 7.55 4.48
C THR A 71 7.57 8.42 4.92
N ARG A 72 8.58 8.65 4.06
CA ARG A 72 9.67 9.58 4.37
C ARG A 72 9.18 11.01 4.64
N GLY A 73 8.18 11.49 3.88
CA GLY A 73 7.58 12.80 4.10
C GLY A 73 6.85 12.88 5.45
N VAL A 74 5.97 11.91 5.74
CA VAL A 74 5.16 11.91 6.96
C VAL A 74 5.98 11.67 8.22
N TYR A 75 6.94 10.74 8.19
CA TYR A 75 7.75 10.43 9.38
C TYR A 75 8.84 11.48 9.66
N ARG A 76 9.33 12.23 8.66
CA ARG A 76 10.28 13.34 8.91
C ARG A 76 9.68 14.46 9.76
N HIS A 77 8.36 14.67 9.70
CA HIS A 77 7.68 15.65 10.54
C HIS A 77 7.51 15.23 12.01
N LYS A 78 7.82 13.98 12.38
CA LYS A 78 7.77 13.50 13.78
C LYS A 78 9.03 13.78 14.59
N ALA A 79 10.11 14.25 13.95
CA ALA A 79 11.36 14.60 14.64
C ALA A 79 11.39 16.07 15.15
N SER A 80 10.28 16.80 15.04
CA SER A 80 10.07 18.01 15.85
C SER A 80 9.57 17.53 17.21
N ASN A 81 10.27 17.91 18.29
CA ASN A 81 9.96 17.58 19.68
C ASN A 81 8.45 17.36 19.87
N HIS A 82 8.05 16.11 20.08
CA HIS A 82 6.69 15.76 20.45
C HIS A 82 6.36 16.45 21.77
N VAL A 83 5.89 17.70 21.70
CA VAL A 83 4.86 18.16 22.63
C VAL A 83 3.71 17.23 22.32
N ILE A 84 3.53 16.22 23.17
CA ILE A 84 2.31 15.43 23.18
C ILE A 84 1.23 16.46 23.47
N SER A 85 0.57 16.95 22.43
CA SER A 85 -0.67 17.69 22.61
C SER A 85 -1.61 16.68 23.27
N LEU A 86 -1.83 16.89 24.57
CA LEU A 86 -2.89 16.26 25.34
C LEU A 86 -4.27 16.82 24.94
N GLU A 87 -4.41 17.42 23.74
CA GLU A 87 -5.70 17.70 23.12
C GLU A 87 -6.39 16.37 22.83
N GLN A 88 -7.04 15.87 23.87
CA GLN A 88 -8.07 14.87 23.75
C GLN A 88 -9.23 15.51 22.99
N TRP A 89 -9.79 14.77 22.05
CA TRP A 89 -10.99 15.19 21.35
C TRP A 89 -12.11 15.45 22.36
N THR A 90 -12.60 16.69 22.41
CA THR A 90 -13.82 17.06 23.14
C THR A 90 -14.97 17.22 22.15
N PRO A 91 -16.20 16.80 22.52
CA PRO A 91 -17.36 17.02 21.68
C PRO A 91 -17.60 18.53 21.48
N PRO A 92 -18.15 18.94 20.32
CA PRO A 92 -18.53 20.34 20.10
C PRO A 92 -19.48 20.86 21.18
N PRO A 93 -19.50 22.18 21.46
CA PRO A 93 -20.46 22.77 22.38
C PRO A 93 -21.91 22.54 21.95
N SER A 94 -22.85 22.59 22.90
CA SER A 94 -24.28 22.49 22.62
C SER A 94 -24.72 23.51 21.56
N GLY A 95 -25.54 23.06 20.59
CA GLY A 95 -25.98 23.87 19.46
C GLY A 95 -25.06 23.81 18.23
N TRP A 96 -23.97 23.03 18.29
CA TRP A 96 -23.10 22.76 17.15
C TRP A 96 -23.46 21.43 16.48
N LEU A 97 -23.47 21.44 15.14
CA LEU A 97 -23.69 20.25 14.33
C LEU A 97 -22.33 19.63 13.94
N LYS A 98 -22.06 18.41 14.39
CA LYS A 98 -20.88 17.65 13.96
C LYS A 98 -21.18 16.95 12.64
N ILE A 99 -20.38 17.23 11.60
CA ILE A 99 -20.52 16.55 10.30
C ILE A 99 -19.25 15.74 10.02
N ASN A 100 -19.38 14.42 9.97
CA ASN A 100 -18.30 13.51 9.55
C ASN A 100 -18.50 13.20 8.07
N THR A 101 -17.40 13.18 7.32
CA THR A 101 -17.43 13.05 5.86
C THR A 101 -16.43 11.97 5.48
N ASP A 102 -16.80 11.12 4.53
CA ASP A 102 -15.90 10.13 3.95
C ASP A 102 -16.13 10.05 2.44
N ALA A 103 -15.09 9.65 1.72
CA ALA A 103 -15.12 9.49 0.28
C ALA A 103 -14.46 8.19 -0.15
N ALA A 104 -15.15 7.43 -0.99
CA ALA A 104 -14.63 6.24 -1.64
C ALA A 104 -14.37 6.52 -3.12
N LEU A 105 -13.20 6.12 -3.60
CA LEU A 105 -12.82 6.15 -5.02
C LEU A 105 -12.73 4.71 -5.54
N PRO A 106 -13.85 4.06 -5.89
CA PRO A 106 -13.83 2.79 -6.59
C PRO A 106 -13.11 2.89 -7.95
N HIS A 107 -12.58 1.75 -8.39
CA HIS A 107 -11.75 1.61 -9.59
C HIS A 107 -12.47 1.97 -10.91
N ASN A 108 -13.80 2.15 -10.88
CA ASN A 108 -14.62 2.52 -12.03
C ASN A 108 -14.68 4.04 -12.28
N GLY A 109 -13.87 4.85 -11.57
CA GLY A 109 -13.80 6.30 -11.76
C GLY A 109 -14.99 7.07 -11.19
N CYS A 110 -15.92 6.41 -10.48
CA CYS A 110 -16.99 7.10 -9.77
C CYS A 110 -16.50 7.47 -8.36
N ALA A 111 -16.54 8.74 -7.96
CA ALA A 111 -16.39 9.08 -6.55
C ALA A 111 -17.73 8.89 -5.81
N ARG A 112 -17.70 8.28 -4.63
CA ARG A 112 -18.84 8.24 -3.70
C ARG A 112 -18.47 9.02 -2.45
N SER A 113 -19.37 9.83 -1.93
CA SER A 113 -19.17 10.55 -0.69
C SER A 113 -20.36 10.34 0.24
N GLY A 114 -20.08 10.14 1.53
CA GLY A 114 -21.07 10.01 2.59
C GLY A 114 -20.86 11.10 3.64
N TRP A 115 -21.96 11.59 4.21
CA TRP A 115 -21.95 12.62 5.25
C TRP A 115 -22.84 12.15 6.39
N LEU A 116 -22.36 12.27 7.62
CA LEU A 116 -23.11 11.98 8.83
C LEU A 116 -23.09 13.21 9.74
N ALA A 117 -24.20 13.92 9.73
CA ALA A 117 -24.49 15.00 10.65
C ALA A 117 -25.06 14.43 11.95
N ARG A 118 -24.51 14.84 13.08
CA ARG A 118 -24.99 14.50 14.43
C ARG A 118 -25.07 15.77 15.25
N ASP A 119 -26.18 15.92 15.96
CA ASP A 119 -26.22 16.82 17.11
C ASP A 119 -25.34 16.24 18.22
N SER A 120 -24.81 17.12 19.06
CA SER A 120 -23.81 16.80 20.08
C SER A 120 -24.38 15.95 21.21
#